data_AF-A0A2S4HMC2-F1
#
_entry.id   AF-A0A2S4HMC2-F1
#
_cell.length_a   1.000
_cell.length_b   1.000
_cell.length_c   1.000
_cell.angle_alpha   90.00
_cell.angle_beta   90.00
_cell.angle_gamma   90.00
#
_symmetry.space_group_name_H-M   'P 1'
#
loop_
_entity.id
_entity.type
_entity.pdbx_description
1 polymer ?
#
loop_
_entity_poly.entity_id
_entity_poly.type
_entity_poly.pdbx_seq_one_letter_code
_entity_poly.pdbx_strand_id
1 'polypeptide(L)'
;MQKAIPFVLHLTPGTLAANQDDLDVSPKPRRGRPLTITSNPNANMIRMAITNDMAFIDDAVMAGLYIAVGDSNGRLNVRPRHVRKAICLALISTADLRARFINNHGEPICKRTAEYLAAAARVALGGIGRHLARNPALGKRLQAQWDRYQQNGDEWDYTLDSDMLTDLNWYEWNAA
;
A
#
# COMPACT_ATOMS: atom_id res chain seq x y z
N MET A 1 15.25 12.31 -70.86
CA MET A 1 15.90 11.44 -69.84
C MET A 1 16.88 12.29 -69.05
N GLN A 2 16.54 12.69 -67.82
CA GLN A 2 17.42 13.49 -66.96
C GLN A 2 18.46 12.58 -66.32
N LYS A 3 19.75 12.89 -66.52
CA LYS A 3 20.88 12.16 -65.91
C LYS A 3 21.00 12.58 -64.44
N ALA A 4 20.97 11.62 -63.53
CA ALA A 4 21.22 11.84 -62.11
C ALA A 4 22.69 12.21 -61.89
N ILE A 5 22.94 13.32 -61.19
CA ILE A 5 24.28 13.75 -60.78
C ILE A 5 24.56 13.11 -59.41
N PRO A 6 25.61 12.30 -59.25
CA PRO A 6 25.98 11.79 -57.93
C PRO A 6 26.58 12.92 -57.10
N PHE A 7 26.03 13.18 -55.92
CA PHE A 7 26.69 14.02 -54.92
C PHE A 7 27.57 13.13 -54.03
N VAL A 8 28.83 13.52 -53.87
CA VAL A 8 29.77 12.86 -52.96
C VAL A 8 29.90 13.74 -51.72
N LEU A 9 29.54 13.17 -50.57
CA LEU A 9 29.55 13.89 -49.30
C LEU A 9 30.96 13.80 -48.70
N HIS A 10 31.74 14.87 -48.83
CA HIS A 10 33.06 14.97 -48.23
C HIS A 10 32.91 15.33 -46.74
N LEU A 11 33.04 14.34 -45.86
CA LEU A 11 33.14 14.57 -44.42
C LEU A 11 34.53 15.16 -44.11
N THR A 12 34.55 16.29 -43.40
CA THR A 12 35.79 16.88 -42.88
C THR A 12 36.44 15.94 -41.86
N PRO A 13 37.78 15.76 -41.90
CA PRO A 13 38.48 14.96 -40.90
C PRO A 13 38.23 15.51 -39.50
N GLY A 14 37.69 14.69 -38.60
CA GLY A 14 37.34 15.09 -37.23
C GLY A 14 35.82 15.17 -36.94
N THR A 15 34.96 14.93 -37.93
CA THR A 15 33.52 14.80 -37.68
C THR A 15 33.20 13.40 -37.13
N LEU A 16 33.11 13.25 -35.81
CA LEU A 16 32.64 12.02 -35.17
C LEU A 16 31.11 11.94 -35.25
N ALA A 17 30.59 10.76 -35.60
CA ALA A 17 29.15 10.50 -35.55
C ALA A 17 28.69 10.59 -34.10
N ALA A 18 27.54 11.24 -33.84
CA ALA A 18 26.99 11.53 -32.51
C ALA A 18 26.70 10.29 -31.61
N ASN A 19 27.03 9.08 -32.06
CA ASN A 19 26.79 7.82 -31.36
C ASN A 19 28.09 7.08 -30.98
N GLN A 20 29.27 7.70 -31.10
CA GLN A 20 30.55 7.00 -30.86
C GLN A 20 31.18 7.21 -29.48
N ASP A 21 30.62 8.06 -28.62
CA ASP A 21 31.15 8.26 -27.27
C ASP A 21 30.12 7.85 -26.22
N ASP A 22 30.10 6.57 -25.85
CA ASP A 22 29.51 6.10 -24.59
C ASP A 22 30.15 4.75 -24.20
N LEU A 23 31.49 4.69 -24.21
CA LEU A 23 32.26 3.62 -23.57
C LEU A 23 32.62 3.98 -22.11
N ASP A 24 31.66 4.46 -21.32
CA ASP A 24 31.77 4.46 -19.85
C ASP A 24 30.42 4.67 -19.13
N VAL A 25 29.34 4.05 -19.66
CA VAL A 25 28.01 4.18 -19.06
C VAL A 25 27.84 3.13 -17.96
N SER A 26 28.25 3.48 -16.74
CA SER A 26 27.61 2.91 -15.54
C SER A 26 26.08 2.93 -15.75
N PRO A 27 25.36 1.84 -15.48
CA PRO A 27 23.95 1.76 -15.85
C PRO A 27 23.17 2.89 -15.15
N LYS A 28 22.72 3.88 -15.95
CA LYS A 28 21.86 4.97 -15.46
C LYS A 28 20.72 4.34 -14.66
N PRO A 29 20.48 4.76 -13.40
CA PRO A 29 19.45 4.16 -12.58
C PRO A 29 18.12 4.30 -13.31
N ARG A 30 17.46 3.17 -13.59
CA ARG A 30 16.13 3.15 -14.22
C ARG A 30 15.23 4.06 -13.40
N ARG A 31 14.79 5.15 -14.02
CA ARG A 31 13.94 6.20 -13.43
C ARG A 31 12.55 5.63 -13.14
N GLY A 32 12.44 4.83 -12.08
CA GLY A 32 11.20 4.26 -11.60
C GLY A 32 10.37 5.29 -10.81
N ARG A 33 9.07 5.06 -10.70
CA ARG A 33 8.20 5.82 -9.78
C ARG A 33 8.78 5.71 -8.36
N PRO A 34 8.95 6.82 -7.63
CA PRO A 34 9.45 6.79 -6.26
C PRO A 34 8.61 5.84 -5.38
N LEU A 35 9.29 5.13 -4.47
CA LEU A 35 8.62 4.28 -3.50
C LEU A 35 7.63 5.13 -2.69
N THR A 36 6.35 4.81 -2.79
CA THR A 36 5.30 5.56 -2.08
C THR A 36 5.21 5.05 -0.65
N ILE A 37 5.97 5.68 0.24
CA ILE A 37 5.88 5.48 1.69
C ILE A 37 4.79 6.42 2.23
N THR A 38 3.85 5.88 3.00
CA THR A 38 2.79 6.66 3.64
C THR A 38 2.90 6.52 5.15
N SER A 39 3.10 7.64 5.84
CA SER A 39 3.06 7.71 7.30
C SER A 39 1.62 7.76 7.80
N ASN A 40 1.33 6.99 8.85
CA ASN A 40 0.03 6.89 9.48
C ASN A 40 0.12 7.37 10.95
N PRO A 41 -0.14 8.65 11.22
CA PRO A 41 -0.12 9.19 12.58
C PRO A 41 -1.26 8.65 13.45
N ASN A 42 -2.32 8.09 12.82
CA ASN A 42 -3.52 7.63 13.52
C ASN A 42 -3.46 6.14 13.89
N ALA A 43 -2.33 5.45 13.66
CA ALA A 43 -2.19 4.01 13.85
C ALA A 43 -2.64 3.56 15.25
N ASN A 44 -2.23 4.27 16.30
CA ASN A 44 -2.56 3.94 17.69
C ASN A 44 -4.06 4.09 17.98
N MET A 45 -4.67 5.19 17.51
CA MET A 45 -6.10 5.42 17.64
C MET A 45 -6.92 4.37 16.87
N ILE A 46 -6.45 3.97 15.68
CA ILE A 46 -7.08 2.92 14.86
C ILE A 46 -7.06 1.58 15.58
N ARG A 47 -5.95 1.22 16.23
CA ARG A 47 -5.85 0.00 17.05
C ARG A 47 -6.88 -0.02 18.17
N MET A 48 -6.99 1.08 18.91
CA MET A 48 -8.00 1.21 19.96
C MET A 48 -9.43 1.18 19.40
N ALA A 49 -9.68 1.80 18.25
CA ALA A 49 -10.98 1.75 17.60
C ALA A 49 -11.36 0.33 17.18
N ILE A 50 -10.40 -0.47 16.73
CA ILE A 50 -10.60 -1.88 16.37
C ILE A 50 -10.91 -2.73 17.60
N THR A 51 -10.20 -2.54 18.72
CA THR A 51 -10.50 -3.26 19.98
C THR A 51 -11.83 -2.89 20.59
N ASN A 52 -12.29 -1.65 20.38
CA ASN A 52 -13.63 -1.22 20.78
C ASN A 52 -14.71 -1.58 19.74
N ASP A 53 -14.39 -2.39 18.73
CA ASP A 53 -15.28 -2.82 17.63
C ASP A 53 -16.08 -1.68 16.97
N MET A 54 -15.39 -0.57 16.66
CA MET A 54 -16.05 0.62 16.13
C MET A 54 -16.34 0.48 14.62
N ALA A 55 -17.62 0.47 14.26
CA ALA A 55 -18.11 0.24 12.89
C ALA A 55 -17.51 1.15 11.80
N PHE A 56 -17.14 2.41 12.12
CA PHE A 56 -16.58 3.33 11.13
C PHE A 56 -15.24 2.85 10.54
N ILE A 57 -14.54 1.94 11.22
CA ILE A 57 -13.33 1.31 10.70
C ILE A 57 -13.68 0.39 9.52
N ASP A 58 -14.71 -0.44 9.67
CA ASP A 58 -15.14 -1.36 8.63
C ASP A 58 -15.73 -0.62 7.43
N ASP A 59 -16.49 0.45 7.66
CA ASP A 59 -16.95 1.33 6.59
C ASP A 59 -15.78 1.91 5.78
N ALA A 60 -14.72 2.36 6.46
CA ALA A 60 -13.53 2.90 5.82
C ALA A 60 -12.73 1.81 5.07
N VAL A 61 -12.62 0.61 5.62
CA VAL A 61 -11.97 -0.55 4.99
C VAL A 61 -12.71 -0.94 3.72
N MET A 62 -14.04 -1.09 3.79
CA MET A 62 -14.86 -1.45 2.64
C MET A 62 -14.84 -0.35 1.57
N ALA A 63 -14.92 0.92 1.96
CA ALA A 63 -14.73 2.05 1.04
C ALA A 63 -13.36 1.98 0.34
N GLY A 64 -12.29 1.66 1.08
CA GLY A 64 -10.96 1.50 0.52
C GLY A 64 -10.88 0.40 -0.53
N LEU A 65 -11.52 -0.74 -0.29
CA LEU A 65 -11.58 -1.86 -1.24
C LEU A 65 -12.34 -1.50 -2.51
N TYR A 66 -13.56 -0.97 -2.37
CA TYR A 66 -14.41 -0.66 -3.53
C TYR A 66 -13.87 0.50 -4.38
N ILE A 67 -13.27 1.51 -3.76
CA ILE A 67 -12.77 2.69 -4.49
C ILE A 67 -11.41 2.41 -5.14
N ALA A 68 -10.47 1.78 -4.42
CA ALA A 68 -9.07 1.74 -4.85
C ALA A 68 -8.67 0.46 -5.59
N VAL A 69 -9.41 -0.64 -5.39
CA VAL A 69 -8.99 -1.98 -5.78
C VAL A 69 -10.00 -2.67 -6.69
N GLY A 70 -11.29 -2.55 -6.37
CA GLY A 70 -12.36 -3.23 -7.09
C GLY A 70 -12.35 -4.75 -6.89
N ASP A 71 -13.04 -5.44 -7.78
CA ASP A 71 -13.16 -6.90 -7.82
C ASP A 71 -12.68 -7.47 -9.16
N SER A 72 -12.55 -8.79 -9.20
CA SER A 72 -12.41 -9.58 -10.43
C SER A 72 -13.39 -10.75 -10.33
N ASN A 73 -14.27 -10.91 -11.32
CA ASN A 73 -15.30 -11.95 -11.32
C ASN A 73 -16.17 -11.96 -10.04
N GLY A 74 -16.53 -10.78 -9.54
CA GLY A 74 -17.34 -10.62 -8.32
C GLY A 74 -16.60 -10.95 -7.01
N ARG A 75 -15.28 -11.21 -7.06
CA ARG A 75 -14.44 -11.44 -5.87
C ARG A 75 -13.48 -10.27 -5.66
N LEU A 76 -13.41 -9.73 -4.45
CA LEU A 76 -12.48 -8.66 -4.10
C LEU A 76 -11.02 -9.09 -4.34
N ASN A 77 -10.23 -8.23 -4.98
CA ASN A 77 -8.82 -8.56 -5.29
C ASN A 77 -7.93 -8.59 -4.03
N VAL A 78 -8.40 -8.04 -2.90
CA VAL A 78 -7.72 -8.02 -1.61
C VAL A 78 -8.73 -8.30 -0.51
N ARG A 79 -8.33 -9.05 0.53
CA ARG A 79 -9.20 -9.37 1.66
C ARG A 79 -9.37 -8.17 2.59
N PRO A 80 -10.60 -7.88 3.07
CA PRO A 80 -10.83 -6.82 4.06
C PRO A 80 -9.96 -6.95 5.31
N ARG A 81 -9.78 -8.17 5.83
CA ARG A 81 -8.91 -8.46 6.98
C ARG A 81 -7.47 -7.96 6.79
N HIS A 82 -6.95 -8.04 5.55
CA HIS A 82 -5.59 -7.58 5.28
C HIS A 82 -5.52 -6.06 5.28
N VAL A 83 -6.54 -5.38 4.75
CA VAL A 83 -6.65 -3.92 4.81
C VAL A 83 -6.76 -3.45 6.26
N ARG A 84 -7.60 -4.09 7.09
CA ARG A 84 -7.73 -3.79 8.54
C ARG A 84 -6.38 -3.91 9.27
N LYS A 85 -5.58 -4.93 8.97
CA LYS A 85 -4.20 -5.06 9.50
C LYS A 85 -3.27 -3.97 8.95
N ALA A 86 -3.35 -3.64 7.66
CA ALA A 86 -2.49 -2.64 7.03
C ALA A 86 -2.70 -1.21 7.59
N ILE A 87 -3.94 -0.81 7.87
CA ILE A 87 -4.24 0.51 8.47
C ILE A 87 -3.77 0.65 9.93
N CYS A 88 -3.38 -0.45 10.59
CA CYS A 88 -2.80 -0.43 11.94
C CYS A 88 -1.28 -0.18 11.94
N LEU A 89 -0.64 -0.19 10.76
CA LEU A 89 0.79 0.06 10.63
C LEU A 89 1.06 1.56 10.69
N ALA A 90 2.15 1.93 11.37
CA ALA A 90 2.62 3.32 11.42
C ALA A 90 3.18 3.79 10.06
N LEU A 91 3.72 2.85 9.27
CA LEU A 91 4.24 3.10 7.93
C LEU A 91 3.66 2.09 6.96
N ILE A 92 3.18 2.58 5.82
CA ILE A 92 2.64 1.78 4.73
C ILE A 92 3.52 1.98 3.51
N SER A 93 4.26 0.93 3.15
CA SER A 93 4.98 0.84 1.89
C SER A 93 4.72 -0.53 1.25
N THR A 94 4.83 -0.63 -0.08
CA THR A 94 4.64 -1.91 -0.77
C THR A 94 5.70 -2.93 -0.38
N ALA A 95 6.93 -2.50 -0.07
CA ALA A 95 7.99 -3.36 0.41
C ALA A 95 7.67 -3.94 1.79
N ASP A 96 7.25 -3.09 2.74
CA ASP A 96 6.89 -3.52 4.10
C ASP A 96 5.68 -4.46 4.10
N LEU A 97 4.68 -4.16 3.28
CA LEU A 97 3.49 -5.00 3.17
C LEU A 97 3.83 -6.39 2.59
N ARG A 98 4.76 -6.48 1.63
CA ARG A 98 5.18 -7.79 1.11
C ARG A 98 5.91 -8.64 2.15
N ALA A 99 6.70 -8.01 3.02
CA ALA A 99 7.43 -8.71 4.08
C ALA A 99 6.50 -9.18 5.21
N ARG A 100 5.40 -8.46 5.46
CA ARG A 100 4.50 -8.71 6.61
C ARG A 100 3.30 -9.61 6.28
N PHE A 101 2.88 -9.65 5.02
CA PHE A 101 1.67 -10.37 4.63
C PHE A 101 2.00 -11.61 3.82
N ILE A 102 1.37 -12.71 4.21
CA ILE A 102 1.45 -14.00 3.53
C ILE A 102 0.16 -14.28 2.72
N ASN A 103 0.32 -15.01 1.63
CA ASN A 103 -0.77 -15.56 0.85
C ASN A 103 -1.30 -16.87 1.51
N ASN A 104 -2.28 -17.51 0.87
CA ASN A 104 -2.84 -18.79 1.36
C ASN A 104 -1.85 -19.95 1.36
N HIS A 105 -0.79 -19.86 0.56
CA HIS A 105 0.22 -20.90 0.40
C HIS A 105 1.39 -20.71 1.40
N GLY A 106 1.28 -19.76 2.32
CA GLY A 106 2.34 -19.45 3.29
C GLY A 106 3.50 -18.63 2.72
N GLU A 107 3.39 -18.14 1.49
CA GLU A 107 4.43 -17.35 0.82
C GLU A 107 4.12 -15.85 0.94
N PRO A 108 5.13 -14.95 0.83
CA PRO A 108 4.91 -13.51 0.75
C PRO A 108 3.93 -13.12 -0.36
N ILE A 109 3.07 -12.13 -0.11
CA ILE A 109 2.13 -11.65 -1.13
C ILE A 109 2.86 -11.11 -2.38
N CYS A 110 2.21 -11.28 -3.54
CA CYS A 110 2.76 -10.79 -4.79
C CYS A 110 2.77 -9.25 -4.84
N LYS A 111 3.61 -8.68 -5.71
CA LYS A 111 3.77 -7.22 -5.83
C LYS A 111 2.44 -6.50 -6.11
N ARG A 112 1.63 -7.05 -7.02
CA ARG A 112 0.33 -6.48 -7.40
C ARG A 112 -0.64 -6.44 -6.22
N THR A 113 -0.73 -7.52 -5.43
CA THR A 113 -1.55 -7.57 -4.22
C THR A 113 -1.08 -6.56 -3.18
N ALA A 114 0.23 -6.39 -3.01
CA ALA A 114 0.77 -5.38 -2.09
C ALA A 114 0.46 -3.94 -2.54
N GLU A 115 0.49 -3.68 -3.85
CA GLU A 115 0.08 -2.39 -4.42
C GLU A 115 -1.41 -2.11 -4.18
N TYR A 116 -2.28 -3.09 -4.41
CA TYR A 116 -3.71 -2.97 -4.10
C TYR A 116 -3.96 -2.77 -2.61
N LEU A 117 -3.28 -3.54 -1.76
CA LEU A 117 -3.39 -3.41 -0.31
C LEU A 117 -2.96 -2.01 0.16
N ALA A 118 -1.84 -1.49 -0.36
CA ALA A 118 -1.39 -0.14 -0.06
C ALA A 118 -2.39 0.92 -0.55
N ALA A 119 -2.99 0.73 -1.74
CA ALA A 119 -3.97 1.66 -2.28
C ALA A 119 -5.24 1.70 -1.43
N ALA A 120 -5.81 0.53 -1.09
CA ALA A 120 -6.99 0.42 -0.23
C ALA A 120 -6.72 1.03 1.16
N ALA A 121 -5.57 0.72 1.76
CA ALA A 121 -5.22 1.24 3.07
C ALA A 121 -5.12 2.78 3.06
N ARG A 122 -4.53 3.40 2.02
CA ARG A 122 -4.46 4.86 1.91
C ARG A 122 -5.85 5.52 1.82
N VAL A 123 -6.77 4.93 1.05
CA VAL A 123 -8.14 5.45 0.97
C VAL A 123 -8.85 5.30 2.31
N ALA A 124 -8.73 4.14 2.96
CA ALA A 124 -9.30 3.90 4.28
C ALA A 124 -8.75 4.89 5.33
N LEU A 125 -7.44 5.14 5.35
CA LEU A 125 -6.82 6.12 6.24
C LEU A 125 -7.35 7.54 6.00
N GLY A 126 -7.60 7.93 4.74
CA GLY A 126 -8.25 9.20 4.43
C GLY A 126 -9.66 9.30 5.01
N GLY A 127 -10.45 8.22 4.91
CA GLY A 127 -11.79 8.12 5.50
C GLY A 127 -11.76 8.21 7.03
N ILE A 128 -10.90 7.43 7.68
CA ILE A 128 -10.71 7.42 9.13
C ILE A 128 -10.23 8.79 9.62
N GLY A 129 -9.22 9.38 8.98
CA GLY A 129 -8.72 10.70 9.33
C GLY A 129 -9.81 11.76 9.28
N ARG A 130 -10.66 11.74 8.24
CA ARG A 130 -11.81 12.64 8.13
C ARG A 130 -12.85 12.39 9.23
N HIS A 131 -13.12 11.13 9.56
CA HIS A 131 -14.05 10.77 10.64
C HIS A 131 -13.56 11.30 12.00
N LEU A 132 -12.28 11.09 12.32
CA LEU A 132 -11.67 11.58 13.57
C LEU A 132 -11.58 13.10 13.61
N ALA A 133 -11.30 13.76 12.48
CA ALA A 133 -11.29 15.23 12.40
C ALA A 133 -12.68 15.85 12.68
N ARG A 134 -13.76 15.18 12.26
CA ARG A 134 -15.14 15.59 12.58
C ARG A 134 -15.53 15.30 14.03
N ASN A 135 -14.85 14.35 14.68
CA ASN A 135 -15.16 13.88 16.02
C ASN A 135 -13.92 13.96 16.94
N PRO A 136 -13.42 15.17 17.25
CA PRO A 136 -12.16 15.32 17.98
C PRO A 136 -12.21 14.74 19.40
N ALA A 137 -13.38 14.72 20.04
CA ALA A 137 -13.57 14.10 21.35
C ALA A 137 -13.31 12.59 21.31
N LEU A 138 -13.73 11.92 20.23
CA LEU A 138 -13.47 10.50 20.02
C LEU A 138 -11.98 10.24 19.85
N GLY A 139 -11.29 11.03 19.02
CA GLY A 139 -9.83 10.90 18.82
C GLY A 139 -9.07 11.03 20.14
N LYS A 140 -9.39 12.04 20.96
CA LYS A 140 -8.79 12.21 22.30
C LYS A 140 -9.07 11.03 23.23
N ARG A 141 -10.28 10.48 23.21
CA ARG A 141 -10.65 9.31 24.00
C ARG A 141 -9.83 8.07 23.61
N LEU A 142 -9.72 7.81 22.31
CA LEU A 142 -8.93 6.68 21.79
C LEU A 142 -7.45 6.83 22.11
N GLN A 143 -6.90 8.05 22.00
CA GLN A 143 -5.52 8.31 22.38
C GLN A 143 -5.29 8.06 23.89
N ALA A 144 -6.18 8.58 24.74
CA ALA A 144 -6.08 8.34 26.18
C ALA A 144 -6.21 6.86 26.56
N GLN A 145 -6.98 6.07 25.81
CA GLN A 145 -7.04 4.62 25.97
C GLN A 145 -5.72 3.96 25.60
N TRP A 146 -5.09 4.37 24.48
CA TRP A 146 -3.78 3.88 24.09
C TRP A 146 -2.71 4.19 25.14
N ASP A 147 -2.71 5.41 25.68
CA ASP A 147 -1.73 5.82 26.70
C ASP A 147 -1.85 4.99 27.98
N ARG A 148 -3.08 4.61 28.38
CA ARG A 148 -3.32 3.68 29.49
C ARG A 148 -2.86 2.26 29.15
N TYR A 149 -3.12 1.80 27.93
CA TYR A 149 -2.71 0.48 27.47
C TYR A 149 -1.18 0.33 27.52
N GLN A 150 -0.44 1.36 27.07
CA GLN A 150 1.03 1.38 27.13
C GLN A 150 1.58 1.29 28.57
N GLN A 151 0.88 1.84 29.56
CA GLN A 151 1.29 1.77 30.96
C GLN A 151 1.17 0.37 31.56
N ASN A 152 0.27 -0.46 31.02
CA ASN A 152 0.06 -1.82 31.49
C ASN A 152 1.13 -2.81 31.00
N GLY A 153 2.04 -2.38 30.10
CA GLY A 153 3.13 -3.22 29.60
C GLY A 153 2.70 -4.25 28.55
N ASP A 154 1.44 -4.21 28.10
CA ASP A 154 0.96 -5.09 27.05
C ASP A 154 1.56 -4.62 25.70
N GLU A 155 2.52 -5.39 25.18
CA GLU A 155 3.00 -5.20 23.82
C GLU A 155 1.86 -5.53 22.86
N TRP A 156 1.49 -4.57 22.02
CA TRP A 156 0.47 -4.82 21.00
C TRP A 156 1.04 -5.80 19.97
N ASP A 157 0.73 -7.08 20.14
CA ASP A 157 1.17 -8.08 19.19
C ASP A 157 0.55 -7.82 17.82
N TYR A 158 1.41 -7.65 16.82
CA TYR A 158 1.00 -7.55 15.42
C TYR A 158 0.45 -8.88 14.89
N THR A 159 0.70 -9.98 15.61
CA THR A 159 -0.19 -11.13 15.59
C THR A 159 -1.52 -10.69 16.24
N LEU A 160 -2.30 -9.94 15.47
CA LEU A 160 -3.76 -9.95 15.60
C LEU A 160 -4.14 -11.41 15.37
N ASP A 161 -4.08 -12.15 16.48
CA ASP A 161 -4.23 -13.57 16.55
C ASP A 161 -5.55 -13.94 15.92
N SER A 162 -5.50 -15.10 15.29
CA SER A 162 -6.60 -15.71 14.58
C SER A 162 -7.90 -15.69 15.40
N ASP A 163 -7.85 -15.65 16.73
CA ASP A 163 -8.99 -15.78 17.65
C ASP A 163 -9.78 -14.49 17.95
N MET A 164 -9.19 -13.29 17.88
CA MET A 164 -9.96 -12.04 18.12
C MET A 164 -10.75 -11.59 16.88
N LEU A 165 -10.57 -12.28 15.75
CA LEU A 165 -11.19 -11.98 14.46
C LEU A 165 -11.99 -13.16 13.89
N THR A 166 -12.06 -14.31 14.58
CA THR A 166 -12.88 -15.47 14.19
C THR A 166 -14.37 -15.25 14.43
N ASP A 167 -14.76 -14.39 15.39
CA ASP A 167 -16.17 -14.20 15.74
C ASP A 167 -16.93 -13.24 14.80
N LEU A 168 -16.22 -12.52 13.92
CA LEU A 168 -16.83 -11.79 12.82
C LEU A 168 -16.75 -12.62 11.55
N ASN A 169 -17.48 -13.74 11.58
CA ASN A 169 -17.72 -14.67 10.48
C ASN A 169 -18.54 -14.00 9.35
N TRP A 170 -17.97 -12.96 8.73
CA TRP A 170 -18.50 -12.37 7.50
C TRP A 170 -18.02 -13.21 6.32
N TYR A 171 -18.78 -14.27 6.07
CA TYR A 171 -18.73 -15.16 4.92
C TYR A 171 -17.35 -15.72 4.56
N GLU A 172 -17.15 -16.99 4.93
CA GLU A 172 -16.40 -17.96 4.14
C GLU A 172 -16.82 -17.91 2.67
N TRP A 173 -16.31 -16.94 1.91
CA TRP A 173 -16.15 -17.11 0.49
C TRP A 173 -14.96 -18.05 0.31
N ASN A 174 -15.27 -19.34 0.26
CA ASN A 174 -14.35 -20.41 -0.07
C ASN A 174 -13.54 -20.04 -1.32
N ALA A 175 -12.30 -19.63 -1.07
CA ALA A 175 -11.29 -19.45 -2.09
C ALA A 175 -10.76 -20.84 -2.46
N ALA A 176 -11.49 -21.53 -3.33
CA ALA A 176 -10.92 -22.53 -4.23
C ALA A 176 -10.19 -21.82 -5.38
#